data_AF-A0A1C7NTT1-F1
#
_entry.id   AF-A0A1C7NTT1-F1
#
_cell.length_a   1.000
_cell.length_b   1.000
_cell.length_c   1.000
_cell.angle_alpha   90.00
_cell.angle_beta   90.00
_cell.angle_gamma   90.00
#
_symmetry.space_group_name_H-M   'P 1'
#
loop_
_entity.id
_entity.type
_entity.pdbx_description
1 polymer ?
#
loop_
_entity_poly.entity_id
_entity_poly.type
_entity_poly.pdbx_seq_one_letter_code
_entity_poly.pdbx_strand_id
1 'polypeptide(L)'
;MFSRIASQAARHSAKQLGQQTRFASTRAATHSNKQVTGVTAGIIGATALTYMYVDASANMADEGLHPPTHPWPHSGPLSTFDHAAIRRGYQVYREVCSACHSLDRIAWRNLIGVSHTEEEVKAMAEEFE
;
A
#
# COMPACT_ATOMS: atom_id res chain seq x y z
N MET A 1 13.53 29.57 98.16
CA MET A 1 13.68 28.57 99.23
C MET A 1 13.96 27.21 98.59
N PHE A 2 14.82 26.45 99.26
CA PHE A 2 15.73 25.43 98.73
C PHE A 2 15.10 24.11 98.28
N SER A 3 15.70 23.46 97.28
CA SER A 3 16.06 22.02 97.33
C SER A 3 17.05 21.69 96.18
N ARG A 4 18.37 21.63 96.45
CA ARG A 4 19.23 20.42 96.67
C ARG A 4 19.34 19.52 95.41
N ILE A 5 20.42 19.64 94.59
CA ILE A 5 21.73 18.91 94.64
C ILE A 5 21.52 17.38 94.50
N ALA A 6 22.23 16.57 93.70
CA ALA A 6 23.17 16.64 92.57
C ALA A 6 23.56 15.16 92.26
N SER A 7 23.94 14.80 91.04
CA SER A 7 25.00 13.78 90.78
C SER A 7 25.24 13.54 89.28
N GLN A 8 26.39 14.04 88.81
CA GLN A 8 27.38 13.53 87.84
C GLN A 8 26.97 12.33 86.94
N ALA A 9 26.98 12.43 85.61
CA ALA A 9 28.13 12.37 84.67
C ALA A 9 28.88 11.02 84.70
N ALA A 10 29.33 10.39 83.61
CA ALA A 10 29.14 10.47 82.17
C ALA A 10 29.91 9.27 81.56
N ARG A 11 29.53 8.87 80.34
CA ARG A 11 30.39 8.28 79.29
C ARG A 11 30.85 6.82 79.43
N HIS A 12 30.15 5.95 78.69
CA HIS A 12 30.74 4.80 78.00
C HIS A 12 31.50 5.27 76.75
N SER A 13 32.69 4.75 76.48
CA SER A 13 33.38 4.94 75.20
C SER A 13 33.93 3.61 74.70
N ALA A 14 33.34 3.11 73.63
CA ALA A 14 33.69 1.87 72.95
C ALA A 14 34.82 2.10 71.93
N LYS A 15 35.78 1.17 71.90
CA LYS A 15 36.84 1.06 70.89
C LYS A 15 36.29 0.50 69.57
N GLN A 16 36.63 1.10 68.43
CA GLN A 16 36.81 0.46 67.11
C GLN A 16 37.10 1.59 66.09
N LEU A 17 37.84 1.49 64.98
CA LEU A 17 38.68 0.50 64.31
C LEU A 17 39.29 1.23 63.10
N GLY A 18 40.51 0.85 62.72
CA GLY A 18 41.27 1.46 61.62
C GLY A 18 40.53 1.47 60.27
N GLN A 19 40.69 2.61 59.59
CA GLN A 19 40.06 2.97 58.33
C GLN A 19 40.80 2.33 57.15
N GLN A 20 40.17 1.40 56.43
CA GLN A 20 40.67 0.89 55.15
C GLN A 20 40.14 1.75 54.00
N THR A 21 41.04 2.39 53.26
CA THR A 21 40.72 3.10 52.02
C THR A 21 40.51 2.09 50.88
N ARG A 22 39.39 2.19 50.16
CA ARG A 22 39.12 1.40 48.94
C ARG A 22 39.16 2.33 47.73
N PHE A 23 40.00 1.97 46.76
CA PHE A 23 40.09 2.57 45.44
C PHE A 23 38.74 2.48 44.70
N ALA A 24 38.28 3.60 44.12
CA ALA A 24 37.08 3.63 43.30
C ALA A 24 37.34 2.96 41.94
N SER A 25 36.90 1.71 41.80
CA SER A 25 36.79 1.04 40.51
C SER A 25 35.60 1.61 39.75
N THR A 26 35.82 2.33 38.65
CA THR A 26 34.77 2.69 37.68
C THR A 26 34.39 1.47 36.84
N ARG A 27 33.89 0.42 37.49
CA ARG A 27 33.04 -0.54 36.79
C ARG A 27 31.63 0.01 36.85
N ALA A 28 31.16 0.56 35.73
CA ALA A 28 29.73 0.83 35.57
C ALA A 28 29.01 -0.49 35.82
N ALA A 29 28.36 -0.61 36.99
CA ALA A 29 27.51 -1.74 37.28
C ALA A 29 26.34 -1.67 36.32
N THR A 30 26.40 -2.45 35.24
CA THR A 30 25.27 -2.65 34.33
C THR A 30 24.23 -3.46 35.10
N HIS A 31 23.40 -2.77 35.88
CA HIS A 31 22.29 -3.39 36.58
C HIS A 31 21.21 -3.70 35.54
N SER A 32 21.30 -4.89 34.93
CA SER A 32 20.31 -5.38 33.99
C SER A 32 19.02 -5.71 34.74
N ASN A 33 18.11 -4.74 34.80
CA ASN A 33 16.76 -4.99 35.26
C ASN A 33 16.02 -5.73 34.14
N LYS A 34 15.88 -7.05 34.31
CA LYS A 34 15.26 -7.95 33.31
C LYS A 34 13.86 -7.48 32.86
N GLN A 35 13.14 -6.80 33.76
CA GLN A 35 11.84 -6.20 33.46
C GLN A 35 11.98 -5.02 32.49
N VAL A 36 12.95 -4.13 32.73
CA VAL A 36 13.22 -2.98 31.86
C VAL A 36 13.69 -3.45 30.48
N THR A 37 14.63 -4.38 30.41
CA THR A 37 15.12 -4.91 29.12
C THR A 37 14.03 -5.63 28.31
N GLY A 38 13.12 -6.35 28.98
CA GLY A 38 11.99 -7.01 28.33
C GLY A 38 10.97 -6.02 27.78
N VAL A 39 10.67 -4.95 28.52
CA VAL A 39 9.76 -3.89 28.09
C VAL A 39 10.35 -3.11 26.91
N THR A 40 11.63 -2.73 26.94
CA THR A 40 12.25 -2.01 25.82
C THR A 40 12.30 -2.86 24.55
N ALA A 41 12.62 -4.15 24.67
CA ALA A 41 12.59 -5.08 23.53
C ALA A 41 11.17 -5.26 22.97
N GLY A 42 10.15 -5.32 23.84
CA GLY A 42 8.74 -5.38 23.43
C GLY A 42 8.28 -4.13 22.67
N ILE A 43 8.68 -2.93 23.12
CA ILE A 43 8.36 -1.67 22.44
C ILE A 43 9.04 -1.59 21.07
N ILE A 44 10.31 -1.96 20.98
CA ILE A 44 11.06 -1.96 19.71
C ILE A 44 10.45 -2.99 18.74
N GLY A 45 10.13 -4.19 19.22
CA GLY A 45 9.48 -5.22 18.42
C GLY A 45 8.11 -4.79 17.91
N ALA A 46 7.27 -4.20 18.77
CA ALA A 46 5.95 -3.71 18.39
C ALA A 46 6.03 -2.57 17.38
N THR A 47 6.92 -1.60 17.60
CA THR A 47 7.10 -0.48 16.66
C THR A 47 7.62 -0.96 15.31
N ALA A 48 8.64 -1.84 15.27
CA ALA A 48 9.13 -2.43 14.02
C ALA A 48 8.03 -3.18 13.26
N LEU A 49 7.18 -3.95 13.95
CA LEU A 49 6.05 -4.64 13.32
C LEU A 49 5.01 -3.67 12.76
N THR A 50 4.70 -2.58 13.48
CA THR A 50 3.80 -1.55 12.95
C THR A 50 4.39 -0.84 11.72
N TYR A 51 5.70 -0.56 11.71
CA TYR A 51 6.37 0.05 10.56
C TYR A 51 6.39 -0.85 9.32
N MET A 52 6.39 -2.18 9.48
CA MET A 52 6.29 -3.11 8.34
C MET A 52 4.87 -3.19 7.75
N TYR A 53 3.84 -2.76 8.49
CA TYR A 53 2.43 -2.85 8.07
C TYR A 53 1.85 -1.55 7.50
N VAL A 54 2.47 -0.40 7.76
CA VAL A 54 1.93 0.92 7.38
C VAL A 54 2.01 1.21 5.87
N ASP A 55 2.93 0.59 5.13
CA ASP A 55 3.14 0.82 3.69
C ASP A 55 2.71 -0.35 2.78
N ALA A 56 2.04 -1.35 3.34
CA ALA A 56 1.52 -2.49 2.55
C ALA A 56 0.22 -2.10 1.81
N SER A 57 0.32 -1.18 0.85
CA SER A 57 -0.77 -0.90 -0.09
C SER A 57 -0.51 -1.58 -1.44
N ALA A 58 -1.13 -2.75 -1.64
CA ALA A 58 -1.30 -3.31 -2.98
C ALA A 58 -2.47 -2.58 -3.64
N ASN A 59 -2.26 -1.31 -4.00
CA ASN A 59 -3.25 -0.54 -4.72
C ASN A 59 -3.26 -1.07 -6.17
N MET A 60 -4.43 -1.50 -6.64
CA MET A 60 -4.66 -1.90 -8.04
C MET A 60 -5.31 -0.77 -8.84
N ALA A 61 -5.33 0.44 -8.26
CA ALA A 61 -5.95 1.60 -8.88
C ALA A 61 -5.12 2.09 -10.08
N ASP A 62 -3.80 1.99 -9.99
CA ASP A 62 -2.87 2.40 -11.05
C ASP A 62 -2.87 1.42 -12.23
N GLU A 63 -3.09 0.13 -11.98
CA GLU A 63 -3.06 -0.95 -12.99
C GLU A 63 -4.41 -1.20 -13.66
N GLY A 64 -5.51 -0.73 -13.06
CA GLY A 64 -6.86 -1.01 -13.51
C GLY A 64 -7.31 -2.46 -13.27
N LEU A 65 -8.62 -2.70 -13.39
CA LEU A 65 -9.19 -4.03 -13.22
C LEU A 65 -9.02 -4.86 -14.50
N HIS A 66 -8.44 -6.06 -14.38
CA HIS A 66 -8.34 -6.98 -15.51
C HIS A 66 -9.73 -7.33 -16.08
N PRO A 67 -9.92 -7.25 -17.42
CA PRO A 67 -11.20 -7.59 -18.03
C PRO A 67 -11.45 -9.10 -17.95
N PRO A 68 -12.72 -9.54 -17.80
CA PRO A 68 -13.07 -10.94 -17.88
C PRO A 68 -12.97 -11.46 -19.32
N THR A 69 -12.83 -12.77 -19.47
CA THR A 69 -12.85 -13.41 -20.79
C THR A 69 -14.29 -13.66 -21.24
N HIS A 70 -14.71 -12.94 -22.29
CA HIS A 70 -16.02 -13.15 -22.92
C HIS A 70 -15.95 -14.19 -24.05
N PRO A 71 -17.00 -15.02 -24.24
CA PRO A 71 -17.04 -16.05 -25.28
C PRO A 71 -17.40 -15.45 -26.65
N TRP A 72 -16.48 -14.69 -27.26
CA TRP A 72 -16.71 -14.09 -28.59
C TRP A 72 -16.81 -15.15 -29.70
N PRO A 73 -17.66 -14.96 -30.73
CA PRO A 73 -17.84 -15.94 -31.80
C PRO A 73 -16.57 -16.16 -32.63
N HIS A 74 -15.67 -15.18 -32.67
CA HIS A 74 -14.40 -15.18 -33.41
C HIS A 74 -13.17 -15.52 -32.55
N SER A 75 -13.35 -16.20 -31.41
CA SER A 75 -12.25 -16.56 -30.49
C SER A 75 -11.50 -17.85 -30.85
N GLY A 76 -12.09 -18.71 -31.69
CA GLY A 76 -11.48 -19.97 -32.11
C GLY A 76 -10.45 -19.82 -33.22
N PRO A 77 -9.51 -20.78 -33.39
CA PRO A 77 -8.44 -20.71 -34.39
C PRO A 77 -8.94 -20.74 -35.84
N LEU A 78 -10.16 -21.26 -36.06
CA LEU A 78 -10.82 -21.31 -37.37
C LEU A 78 -12.13 -20.51 -37.38
N SER A 79 -12.41 -19.75 -36.33
CA SER A 79 -13.60 -18.91 -36.27
C SER A 79 -13.41 -17.68 -37.16
N THR A 80 -14.51 -17.18 -37.74
CA THR A 80 -14.54 -15.93 -38.50
C THR A 80 -15.39 -14.88 -37.78
N PHE A 81 -15.35 -13.65 -38.27
CA PHE A 81 -16.19 -12.58 -37.77
C PHE A 81 -17.67 -12.79 -38.12
N ASP A 82 -18.56 -12.39 -37.22
CA ASP A 82 -19.98 -12.24 -37.53
C ASP A 82 -20.18 -10.92 -38.29
N HIS A 83 -20.32 -11.00 -39.61
CA HIS A 83 -20.51 -9.84 -40.48
C HIS A 83 -21.81 -9.07 -40.19
N ALA A 84 -22.84 -9.74 -39.68
CA ALA A 84 -24.06 -9.06 -39.24
C ALA A 84 -23.81 -8.23 -37.98
N ALA A 85 -22.98 -8.72 -37.05
CA ALA A 85 -22.52 -7.94 -35.90
C ALA A 85 -21.63 -6.77 -36.32
N ILE A 86 -20.75 -6.94 -37.31
CA ILE A 86 -19.95 -5.82 -37.87
C ILE A 86 -20.87 -4.73 -38.43
N ARG A 87 -21.92 -5.09 -39.18
CA ARG A 87 -22.88 -4.11 -39.72
C ARG A 87 -23.59 -3.33 -38.61
N ARG A 88 -24.09 -4.01 -37.57
CA ARG A 88 -24.71 -3.34 -36.40
C ARG A 88 -23.69 -2.49 -35.62
N GLY A 89 -22.46 -2.96 -35.48
CA GLY A 89 -21.39 -2.22 -34.80
C GLY A 89 -21.00 -0.94 -35.54
N TYR A 90 -20.97 -0.97 -36.88
CA TYR A 90 -20.75 0.24 -37.69
C TYR A 90 -21.86 1.27 -37.46
N GLN A 91 -23.12 0.84 -37.38
CA GLN A 91 -24.24 1.72 -37.05
C GLN A 91 -24.04 2.39 -35.68
N VAL A 92 -23.64 1.64 -34.64
CA VAL A 92 -23.31 2.21 -33.32
C VAL A 92 -22.17 3.22 -33.41
N TYR A 93 -21.09 2.92 -34.15
CA TYR A 93 -20.00 3.87 -34.36
C TYR A 93 -20.51 5.16 -35.00
N ARG A 94 -21.32 5.05 -36.06
CA ARG A 94 -21.86 6.18 -36.83
C ARG A 94 -22.85 7.04 -36.03
N GLU A 95 -23.69 6.42 -35.20
CA GLU A 95 -24.74 7.12 -34.46
C GLU A 95 -24.26 7.69 -33.12
N VAL A 96 -23.21 7.11 -32.53
CA VAL A 96 -22.76 7.45 -31.16
C VAL A 96 -21.32 7.94 -31.12
N CYS A 97 -20.39 7.23 -31.78
CA CYS A 97 -18.96 7.43 -31.55
C CYS A 97 -18.33 8.46 -32.48
N SER A 98 -18.81 8.59 -33.72
CA SER A 98 -18.19 9.43 -34.75
C SER A 98 -18.27 10.93 -34.47
N ALA A 99 -19.07 11.34 -33.48
CA ALA A 99 -19.08 12.72 -32.98
C ALA A 99 -17.79 13.11 -32.24
N CYS A 100 -17.10 12.13 -31.63
CA CYS A 100 -15.91 12.37 -30.78
C CYS A 100 -14.66 11.60 -31.21
N HIS A 101 -14.81 10.47 -31.92
CA HIS A 101 -13.69 9.60 -32.31
C HIS A 101 -13.58 9.50 -33.83
N SER A 102 -12.36 9.69 -34.35
CA SER A 102 -12.05 9.47 -35.76
C SER A 102 -11.79 8.00 -36.08
N LEU A 103 -11.83 7.67 -37.37
CA LEU A 103 -11.54 6.33 -37.88
C LEU A 103 -10.71 6.40 -39.18
N ASP A 104 -9.62 7.18 -39.13
CA ASP A 104 -8.88 7.64 -40.32
C ASP A 104 -8.19 6.52 -41.12
N ARG A 105 -8.05 5.32 -40.54
CA ARG A 105 -7.42 4.15 -41.19
C ARG A 105 -8.42 3.22 -41.87
N ILE A 106 -9.71 3.51 -41.78
CA ILE A 106 -10.76 2.72 -42.43
C ILE A 106 -11.39 3.57 -43.53
N ALA A 107 -11.02 3.28 -44.78
CA ALA A 107 -11.64 3.89 -45.95
C ALA A 107 -13.01 3.25 -46.24
N TRP A 108 -13.90 4.01 -46.88
CA TRP A 108 -15.23 3.54 -47.32
C TRP A 108 -15.20 2.19 -48.04
N ARG A 109 -14.26 2.01 -48.97
CA ARG A 109 -14.07 0.75 -49.72
C ARG A 109 -13.84 -0.49 -48.86
N ASN A 110 -13.40 -0.32 -47.60
CA ASN A 110 -13.16 -1.46 -46.70
C ASN A 110 -14.47 -2.10 -46.21
N LEU A 111 -15.61 -1.40 -46.32
CA LEU A 111 -16.92 -1.91 -45.88
C LEU A 111 -17.61 -2.77 -46.96
N ILE A 112 -17.23 -2.58 -48.22
CA ILE A 112 -17.85 -3.23 -49.39
C ILE A 112 -17.56 -4.73 -49.35
N GLY A 113 -18.61 -5.55 -49.40
CA GLY A 113 -18.52 -7.01 -49.32
C GLY A 113 -18.15 -7.54 -47.93
N VAL A 114 -17.94 -6.66 -46.95
CA VAL A 114 -17.72 -7.01 -45.55
C VAL A 114 -19.02 -6.81 -44.78
N SER A 115 -19.51 -5.58 -44.66
CA SER A 115 -20.73 -5.27 -43.89
C SER A 115 -21.82 -4.61 -44.73
N HIS A 116 -21.46 -4.05 -45.88
CA HIS A 116 -22.35 -3.29 -46.76
C HIS A 116 -22.09 -3.63 -48.23
N THR A 117 -23.07 -3.34 -49.07
CA THR A 117 -22.94 -3.39 -50.54
C THR A 117 -22.22 -2.14 -51.05
N GLU A 118 -21.80 -2.15 -52.33
CA GLU A 118 -21.16 -0.98 -52.93
C GLU A 118 -22.10 0.22 -52.98
N GLU A 119 -23.37 0.00 -53.33
CA GLU A 119 -24.40 1.02 -53.44
C GLU A 119 -24.67 1.68 -52.08
N GLU A 120 -24.78 0.87 -51.02
CA GLU A 120 -24.95 1.38 -49.65
C GLU A 120 -23.76 2.22 -49.20
N VAL A 121 -22.53 1.75 -49.44
CA VAL A 121 -21.32 2.48 -49.05
C VAL A 121 -21.18 3.78 -49.82
N LYS A 122 -21.51 3.78 -51.11
CA LYS A 122 -21.49 4.99 -51.93
C LYS A 122 -22.48 6.03 -51.40
N ALA A 123 -23.71 5.61 -51.11
CA ALA A 123 -24.72 6.49 -50.52
C ALA A 123 -24.26 7.10 -49.19
N MET A 124 -23.68 6.28 -48.29
CA MET A 124 -23.17 6.78 -47.00
C MET A 124 -21.95 7.69 -47.12
N ALA A 125 -21.12 7.50 -48.16
CA ALA A 125 -19.97 8.35 -48.43
C ALA A 125 -20.40 9.71 -48.99
N GLU A 126 -21.45 9.75 -49.82
CA GLU A 126 -22.04 10.98 -50.39
C GLU A 126 -22.66 11.91 -49.33
N GLU A 127 -22.96 11.41 -48.12
CA GLU A 127 -23.44 12.22 -47.00
C GLU A 127 -22.37 13.16 -46.40
N PHE A 128 -21.08 12.98 -46.76
CA PHE A 128 -19.94 13.67 -46.15
C PHE A 128 -19.18 14.49 -47.21
N GLU A 129 -18.82 15.73 -46.85
CA GLU A 129 -18.06 16.68 -47.69
C GLU A 129 -16.54 16.56 -47.54
#